data_AF-A0A0N8TDS2-F1
#
_entry.id   AF-A0A0N8TDS2-F1
#
_cell.length_a   1.000
_cell.length_b   1.000
_cell.length_c   1.000
_cell.angle_alpha   90.00
_cell.angle_beta   90.00
_cell.angle_gamma   90.00
#
_symmetry.space_group_name_H-M   'P 1'
#
loop_
_entity.id
_entity.type
_entity.pdbx_description
1 polymer ?
#
loop_
_entity_poly.entity_id
_entity_poly.type
_entity_poly.pdbx_seq_one_letter_code
_entity_poly.pdbx_strand_id
1 'polypeptide(L)'
;MDLQVISRDGEPEYAVLPWAQYQALLKAAGLSGKRGAQSASEPLGSAANELPGFDQLRALREAKGLEVASLARTVGISPSYLELIENGTREPDAAIKRSLAWELGVAGWRGES
;
A
#
# COMPACT_ATOMS: atom_id res chain seq x y z
N MET A 1 6.57 30.56 -14.74
CA MET A 1 5.60 29.98 -15.69
C MET A 1 6.47 29.14 -16.58
N ASP A 2 6.74 27.89 -16.21
CA ASP A 2 7.81 27.10 -16.82
C ASP A 2 7.27 25.71 -17.11
N LEU A 3 6.57 25.62 -18.24
CA LEU A 3 6.29 24.34 -18.88
C LEU A 3 7.56 23.94 -19.63
N GLN A 4 8.26 22.93 -19.13
CA GLN A 4 9.46 22.43 -19.79
C GLN A 4 9.12 21.23 -20.65
N VAL A 5 9.38 21.32 -21.95
CA VAL A 5 9.19 20.22 -22.89
C VAL A 5 10.55 19.60 -23.19
N ILE A 6 10.66 18.29 -23.00
CA ILE A 6 11.84 17.48 -23.30
C ILE A 6 11.55 16.77 -24.62
N SER A 7 12.35 17.07 -25.64
CA SER A 7 12.26 16.45 -26.96
C SER A 7 13.31 15.35 -27.12
N ARG A 8 12.92 14.27 -27.80
CA ARG A 8 13.81 13.18 -28.22
C ARG A 8 13.64 12.98 -29.73
N ASP A 9 14.75 12.96 -30.46
CA ASP A 9 14.76 12.82 -31.93
C ASP A 9 13.90 13.87 -32.68
N GLY A 10 13.80 15.09 -32.12
CA GLY A 10 13.05 16.20 -32.72
C GLY A 10 11.57 16.28 -32.33
N GLU A 11 11.02 15.23 -31.70
CA GLU A 11 9.63 15.18 -31.26
C GLU A 11 9.51 15.42 -29.74
N PRO A 12 8.50 16.19 -29.27
CA PRO A 12 8.27 16.39 -27.84
C PRO A 12 7.79 15.09 -27.19
N GLU A 13 8.61 14.53 -26.31
CA GLU A 13 8.32 13.24 -25.66
C GLU A 13 7.69 13.44 -24.28
N TYR A 14 8.17 14.44 -23.53
CA TYR A 14 7.70 14.72 -22.18
C TYR A 14 7.50 16.21 -21.94
N ALA A 15 6.47 16.57 -21.17
CA ALA A 15 6.22 17.93 -20.73
C ALA A 15 6.08 17.96 -19.20
N VAL A 16 6.92 18.75 -18.54
CA VAL A 16 6.90 18.95 -17.10
C VAL A 16 6.06 20.18 -16.79
N LEU A 17 4.98 19.95 -16.06
CA LEU A 17 4.00 20.97 -15.66
C LEU A 17 4.01 21.12 -14.13
N PRO A 18 3.90 22.35 -13.61
CA PRO A 18 3.58 22.55 -12.20
C PRO A 18 2.27 21.85 -11.83
N TRP A 19 2.24 21.22 -10.66
CA TRP A 19 1.14 20.32 -10.25
C TRP A 19 -0.25 20.95 -10.38
N ALA A 20 -0.40 22.22 -9.97
CA ALA A 20 -1.66 22.96 -10.08
C ALA A 20 -2.16 23.11 -11.53
N GLN A 21 -1.25 23.22 -12.50
CA GLN A 21 -1.60 23.38 -13.92
C GLN A 21 -2.03 22.05 -14.53
N TYR A 22 -1.38 20.95 -14.17
CA TYR A 22 -1.81 19.60 -14.54
C TYR A 22 -3.24 19.32 -14.04
N GLN A 23 -3.53 19.67 -12.78
CA GLN A 23 -4.88 19.53 -12.22
C GLN A 23 -5.91 20.39 -12.95
N ALA A 24 -5.55 21.63 -13.34
CA ALA A 24 -6.42 22.49 -14.12
C ALA A 24 -6.71 21.92 -15.52
N LEU A 25 -5.71 21.31 -16.18
CA LEU A 25 -5.89 20.63 -17.46
C LEU A 25 -6.82 19.42 -17.36
N LEU A 26 -6.66 18.58 -16.33
CA LEU A 26 -7.58 17.46 -16.09
C LEU A 26 -9.03 17.92 -15.87
N LYS A 27 -9.20 19.05 -15.17
CA LYS A 27 -10.52 19.65 -14.92
C LYS A 27 -11.13 20.23 -16.19
N ALA A 28 -10.35 20.96 -16.99
CA ALA A 28 -10.78 21.55 -18.25
C ALA A 28 -11.10 20.50 -19.31
N ALA A 29 -10.37 19.38 -19.33
CA ALA A 29 -10.63 18.24 -20.20
C ALA A 29 -11.87 17.41 -19.81
N GLY A 30 -12.59 17.80 -18.74
CA GLY A 30 -13.76 17.05 -18.25
C GLY A 30 -13.43 15.69 -17.64
N LEU A 31 -12.15 15.39 -17.43
CA LEU A 31 -11.64 14.13 -16.87
C LEU A 31 -11.73 14.07 -15.34
N SER A 32 -12.13 15.16 -14.67
CA SER A 32 -12.33 15.21 -13.22
C SER A 32 -13.52 14.38 -12.69
N GLY A 33 -14.29 13.69 -13.54
CA GLY A 33 -15.51 12.99 -13.12
C GLY A 33 -15.79 11.63 -13.76
N LYS A 34 -14.97 11.11 -14.68
CA LYS A 34 -15.14 9.76 -15.25
C LYS A 34 -13.79 9.09 -15.39
N ARG A 35 -13.41 8.34 -14.35
CA ARG A 35 -12.41 7.29 -14.41
C ARG A 35 -12.98 6.14 -15.26
N GLY A 36 -12.97 6.34 -16.58
CA GLY A 36 -13.45 5.37 -17.56
C GLY A 36 -12.31 4.45 -17.99
N ALA A 37 -12.56 3.14 -17.84
CA ALA A 37 -11.91 2.02 -18.53
C ALA A 37 -10.41 1.79 -18.27
N GLN A 38 -10.10 1.26 -17.09
CA GLN A 38 -9.06 0.22 -17.02
C GLN A 38 -9.74 -1.12 -17.36
N SER A 39 -9.41 -1.65 -18.54
CA SER A 39 -9.66 -3.04 -18.87
C SER A 39 -8.72 -3.93 -18.08
N ALA A 40 -9.30 -5.07 -17.64
CA ALA A 40 -8.69 -6.27 -17.07
C ALA A 40 -8.31 -6.25 -15.58
N SER A 41 -9.27 -6.78 -14.82
CA SER A 41 -9.15 -7.56 -13.56
C SER A 41 -8.58 -6.87 -12.33
N GLU A 42 -9.47 -6.38 -11.44
CA GLU A 42 -9.72 -6.92 -10.09
C GLU A 42 -10.69 -5.99 -9.34
N PRO A 43 -11.80 -6.49 -8.75
CA PRO A 43 -12.62 -5.67 -7.87
C PRO A 43 -12.06 -5.76 -6.46
N LEU A 44 -11.73 -4.63 -5.83
CA LEU A 44 -12.04 -4.27 -4.42
C LEU A 44 -11.10 -3.16 -3.92
N GLY A 45 -11.71 -2.07 -3.45
CA GLY A 45 -11.12 -1.23 -2.40
C GLY A 45 -10.23 -0.08 -2.86
N SER A 46 -10.81 1.11 -2.87
CA SER A 46 -10.05 2.35 -2.72
C SER A 46 -9.42 2.37 -1.30
N ALA A 47 -8.22 1.81 -1.13
CA ALA A 47 -7.51 1.76 0.15
C ALA A 47 -6.03 2.17 0.02
N ALA A 48 -5.67 2.96 -0.98
CA ALA A 48 -4.29 3.33 -1.27
C ALA A 48 -3.61 4.25 -0.23
N ASN A 49 -4.19 4.46 0.97
CA ASN A 49 -3.48 5.11 2.07
C ASN A 49 -3.97 4.72 3.48
N GLU A 50 -4.73 3.64 3.64
CA GLU A 50 -5.10 3.16 4.98
C GLU A 50 -4.15 2.04 5.36
N LEU A 51 -3.31 2.28 6.36
CA LEU A 51 -2.51 1.21 6.97
C LEU A 51 -3.42 0.00 7.28
N PRO A 52 -2.94 -1.23 7.05
CA PRO A 52 -3.71 -2.42 7.36
C PRO A 52 -4.03 -2.47 8.85
N GLY A 53 -5.25 -2.91 9.16
CA GLY A 53 -5.60 -3.25 10.53
C GLY A 53 -4.84 -4.48 10.99
N PHE A 54 -4.60 -4.59 12.30
CA PHE A 54 -3.93 -5.76 12.86
C PHE A 54 -4.78 -7.04 12.71
N ASP A 55 -6.10 -6.89 12.57
CA ASP A 55 -7.04 -7.96 12.19
C ASP A 55 -6.74 -8.58 10.81
N GLN A 56 -6.06 -7.85 9.93
CA GLN A 56 -5.68 -8.33 8.59
C GLN A 56 -4.35 -9.08 8.59
N LEU A 57 -3.67 -9.20 9.73
CA LEU A 57 -2.37 -9.87 9.87
C LEU A 57 -2.40 -11.28 9.25
N ARG A 58 -3.42 -12.07 9.59
CA ARG A 58 -3.60 -13.43 9.08
C ARG A 58 -3.78 -13.45 7.56
N ALA A 59 -4.63 -12.57 7.03
CA ALA A 59 -4.90 -12.48 5.59
C ALA A 59 -3.64 -12.08 4.82
N LEU A 60 -2.85 -11.13 5.34
CA LEU A 60 -1.58 -10.72 4.75
C LEU A 60 -0.55 -11.85 4.75
N ARG A 61 -0.48 -12.62 5.84
CA ARG A 61 0.38 -13.80 5.94
C ARG A 61 -0.01 -14.86 4.91
N GLU A 62 -1.30 -15.17 4.82
CA GLU A 62 -1.84 -16.17 3.89
C GLU A 62 -1.67 -15.74 2.43
N ALA A 63 -1.86 -14.45 2.12
CA ALA A 63 -1.62 -13.89 0.79
C ALA A 63 -0.14 -14.05 0.34
N LYS A 64 0.80 -14.04 1.29
CA LYS A 64 2.22 -14.33 1.02
C LYS A 64 2.55 -15.83 1.00
N GLY A 65 1.58 -16.71 1.30
CA GLY A 65 1.83 -18.16 1.44
C GLY A 65 2.76 -18.50 2.61
N LEU A 66 2.81 -17.65 3.64
CA LEU A 66 3.67 -17.85 4.80
C LEU A 66 2.97 -18.72 5.85
N GLU A 67 3.65 -19.77 6.30
CA GLU A 67 3.22 -20.56 7.46
C GLU A 67 3.37 -19.76 8.77
N VAL A 68 2.45 -19.97 9.73
CA VAL A 68 2.49 -19.32 11.06
C VAL A 68 3.84 -19.56 11.72
N ALA A 69 4.32 -20.81 11.73
CA ALA A 69 5.60 -21.14 12.34
C ALA A 69 6.79 -20.48 11.62
N SER A 70 6.68 -20.22 10.31
CA SER A 70 7.75 -19.55 9.55
C SER A 70 7.82 -18.07 9.92
N LEU A 71 6.68 -17.38 9.89
CA LEU A 71 6.61 -15.96 10.25
C LEU A 71 7.05 -15.72 11.70
N ALA A 72 6.58 -16.56 12.62
CA ALA A 72 6.93 -16.48 14.04
C ALA A 72 8.45 -16.60 14.26
N ARG A 73 9.10 -17.56 13.59
CA ARG A 73 10.56 -17.73 13.67
C ARG A 73 11.32 -16.52 13.13
N THR A 74 10.89 -15.95 12.01
CA THR A 74 11.56 -14.78 11.43
C THR A 74 11.43 -13.55 12.33
N VAL A 75 10.27 -13.37 12.96
CA VAL A 75 10.01 -12.28 13.91
C VAL A 75 10.67 -12.52 15.27
N GLY A 76 11.07 -13.75 15.59
CA GLY A 76 11.70 -14.12 16.86
C GLY A 76 10.70 -14.40 17.99
N ILE A 77 9.47 -14.80 17.65
CA ILE A 77 8.40 -15.14 18.61
C ILE A 77 7.99 -16.61 18.50
N SER A 78 7.26 -17.13 19.50
CA SER A 78 6.73 -18.49 19.43
C SER A 78 5.52 -18.58 18.49
N PRO A 79 5.32 -19.70 17.78
CA PRO A 79 4.17 -19.89 16.89
C PRO A 79 2.83 -19.72 17.62
N SER A 80 2.69 -20.30 18.82
CA SER A 80 1.49 -20.14 19.65
C SER A 80 1.26 -18.69 20.06
N TYR A 81 2.32 -17.89 20.23
CA TYR A 81 2.17 -16.47 20.52
C TYR A 81 1.67 -15.70 19.30
N LEU A 82 2.16 -16.03 18.10
CA LEU A 82 1.64 -15.47 16.85
C LEU A 82 0.15 -15.82 16.65
N GLU A 83 -0.29 -17.03 16.98
CA GLU A 83 -1.72 -17.40 16.94
C GLU A 83 -2.57 -16.59 17.91
N LEU A 84 -2.08 -16.35 19.15
CA LEU A 84 -2.78 -15.50 20.11
C LEU A 84 -2.91 -14.05 19.60
N ILE A 85 -1.91 -13.59 18.86
CA ILE A 85 -1.91 -12.29 18.21
C ILE A 85 -2.94 -12.26 17.05
N GLU A 86 -2.90 -13.25 16.15
CA GLU A 86 -3.84 -13.34 15.01
C GLU A 86 -5.30 -13.48 15.47
N ASN A 87 -5.55 -14.11 16.61
CA ASN A 87 -6.88 -14.22 17.20
C ASN A 87 -7.33 -12.98 17.98
N GLY A 88 -6.47 -11.94 18.10
CA GLY A 88 -6.76 -10.73 18.86
C GLY A 88 -6.76 -10.91 20.38
N THR A 89 -6.35 -12.09 20.87
CA THR A 89 -6.29 -12.41 22.30
C THR A 89 -5.16 -11.68 23.01
N ARG A 90 -4.09 -11.33 22.28
CA ARG A 90 -2.92 -10.66 22.85
C ARG A 90 -2.39 -9.56 21.96
N GLU A 91 -2.16 -8.39 22.55
CA GLU A 91 -1.47 -7.30 21.86
C GLU A 91 0.05 -7.43 22.02
N PRO A 92 0.80 -7.50 20.90
CA PRO A 92 2.26 -7.48 20.94
C PRO A 92 2.80 -6.07 21.19
N ASP A 93 4.06 -6.00 21.62
CA ASP A 93 4.76 -4.73 21.74
C ASP A 93 5.07 -4.08 20.38
N ALA A 94 5.48 -2.80 20.42
CA ALA A 94 5.81 -2.03 19.23
C ALA A 94 7.04 -2.56 18.47
N ALA A 95 7.92 -3.36 19.09
CA ALA A 95 9.04 -3.98 18.38
C ALA A 95 8.53 -5.14 17.51
N ILE A 96 7.69 -6.01 18.07
CA ILE A 96 7.08 -7.14 17.36
C ILE A 96 6.14 -6.62 16.26
N LYS A 97 5.32 -5.60 16.51
CA LYS A 97 4.46 -4.97 15.49
C LYS A 97 5.27 -4.49 14.29
N ARG A 98 6.39 -3.79 14.52
CA ARG A 98 7.29 -3.34 13.44
C ARG A 98 7.93 -4.50 12.69
N SER A 99 8.39 -5.53 13.39
CA SER A 99 8.95 -6.73 12.73
C SER A 99 7.91 -7.45 11.87
N LEU A 100 6.68 -7.60 12.35
CA LEU A 100 5.58 -8.18 11.56
C LEU A 100 5.26 -7.31 10.34
N ALA A 101 5.26 -5.99 10.49
CA ALA A 101 5.03 -5.07 9.37
C ALA A 101 6.10 -5.23 8.28
N TRP A 102 7.36 -5.32 8.70
CA TRP A 102 8.50 -5.51 7.81
C TRP A 102 8.41 -6.82 7.03
N GLU A 103 8.18 -7.94 7.71
CA GLU A 103 8.06 -9.26 7.09
C GLU A 103 6.87 -9.34 6.12
N LEU A 104 5.78 -8.64 6.44
CA LEU A 104 4.59 -8.58 5.60
C LEU A 104 4.67 -7.49 4.53
N GLY A 105 5.73 -6.69 4.50
CA GLY A 105 5.93 -5.63 3.50
C GLY A 105 4.92 -4.49 3.62
N VAL A 106 4.42 -4.23 4.82
CA VAL A 106 3.48 -3.14 5.11
C VAL A 106 4.19 -2.02 5.87
N ALA A 107 3.79 -0.78 5.64
CA ALA A 107 4.45 0.40 6.24
C ALA A 107 4.24 0.54 7.76
N GLY A 108 3.24 -0.17 8.30
CA GLY A 108 2.84 -0.11 9.70
C GLY A 108 1.41 -0.60 9.87
N TRP A 109 0.88 -0.48 11.08
CA TRP A 109 -0.46 -0.92 11.43
C TRP A 109 -1.36 0.27 11.75
N ARG A 110 -2.64 0.13 11.42
CA ARG A 110 -3.65 1.14 11.75
C ARG A 110 -3.75 1.35 13.27
N GLY A 111 -3.69 2.60 13.70
CA GLY A 111 -3.83 2.96 15.12
C GLY A 111 -2.52 2.99 15.90
N GLU A 112 -1.38 2.73 15.28
CA GLU A 112 -0.08 3.15 15.82
C GLU A 112 0.15 4.61 15.40
N SER A 113 -0.08 5.54 16.34
CA SER A 113 0.24 6.97 16.24
C SER A 113 1.26 7.35 17.30
#